data_AF-A0A9N9PG32-F1
#
_entry.id   AF-A0A9N9PG32-F1
#
_cell.length_a   1.000
_cell.length_b   1.000
_cell.length_c   1.000
_cell.angle_alpha   90.00
_cell.angle_beta   90.00
_cell.angle_gamma   90.00
#
_symmetry.space_group_name_H-M   'P 1'
#
loop_
_entity.id
_entity.type
_entity.pdbx_description
1 polymer ?
#
loop_
_entity_poly.entity_id
_entity_poly.type
_entity_poly.pdbx_seq_one_letter_code
_entity_poly.pdbx_strand_id
1 'polypeptide(L)'
;INFTINFFRIPRLRCYSKFDSISTTFFANSEITKFTFSNLRKVKMSTGIPSNPVELWNQIPKWKSFENYHQLWKWSTDNISDFWATVWDYVKIIHSAPYEQVVDSKPMNQIPAWFSGAKLNFAQNLLQCRDENKTAIISVGEGRIPKKISYCDLYDQVRSMAAAMRKVGVKKNDRISAYISNCPEAVIAMLASASICAIWSSASPDFGVSGVLDRFSQIRPKFLFSTNSVVYNGNNIDILPKLKIIVGKRV
;
A
#
# COMPACT_ATOMS: atom_id res chain seq x y z
N ILE A 1 -15.76 -17.65 -1.21
CA ILE A 1 -16.07 -17.04 0.11
C ILE A 1 -16.25 -15.55 -0.10
N ASN A 2 -17.42 -15.01 0.24
CA ASN A 2 -17.69 -13.58 0.21
C ASN A 2 -16.73 -12.88 1.18
N PHE A 3 -15.96 -11.91 0.68
CA PHE A 3 -15.10 -11.07 1.50
C PHE A 3 -15.92 -9.90 2.04
N THR A 4 -16.17 -9.90 3.34
CA THR A 4 -16.75 -8.75 4.04
C THR A 4 -15.60 -8.00 4.69
N ILE A 5 -15.26 -6.83 4.16
CA ILE A 5 -14.44 -5.86 4.89
C ILE A 5 -15.32 -5.31 6.01
N ASN A 6 -15.07 -5.75 7.24
CA ASN A 6 -15.77 -5.19 8.38
C ASN A 6 -15.11 -3.86 8.77
N PHE A 7 -15.93 -2.82 8.85
CA PHE A 7 -15.49 -1.46 9.17
C PHE A 7 -15.91 -1.14 10.61
N PHE A 8 -14.96 -1.14 11.54
CA PHE A 8 -15.25 -0.83 12.93
C PHE A 8 -14.82 0.60 13.27
N ARG A 9 -15.78 1.45 13.64
CA ARG A 9 -15.50 2.73 14.29
C ARG A 9 -15.21 2.47 15.76
N ILE A 10 -14.02 2.81 16.24
CA ILE A 10 -13.68 2.67 17.66
C ILE A 10 -14.25 3.90 18.40
N PRO A 11 -15.26 3.74 19.29
CA PRO A 11 -15.91 4.88 19.94
C PRO A 11 -15.00 5.51 21.01
N ARG A 12 -14.91 6.85 21.02
CA ARG A 12 -14.47 7.61 22.20
C ARG A 12 -15.71 8.09 22.96
N LEU A 13 -15.87 7.62 24.21
CA LEU A 13 -16.77 8.10 25.28
C LEU A 13 -18.08 8.83 24.89
N ARG A 14 -19.18 8.08 24.71
CA ARG A 14 -20.50 8.15 25.39
C ARG A 14 -21.45 7.14 24.71
N CYS A 15 -22.30 6.47 25.51
CA CYS A 15 -23.24 5.37 25.20
C CYS A 15 -24.12 5.64 23.94
N TYR A 16 -24.63 4.69 23.15
CA TYR A 16 -25.33 3.41 23.41
C TYR A 16 -25.23 2.47 22.17
N SER A 17 -25.62 1.21 22.37
CA SER A 17 -25.69 0.06 21.45
C SER A 17 -26.28 0.27 20.03
N LYS A 18 -25.56 -0.21 19.01
CA LYS A 18 -26.04 -1.12 17.92
C LYS A 18 -24.87 -1.42 16.96
N PHE A 19 -24.57 -2.71 16.77
CA PHE A 19 -23.63 -3.20 15.76
C PHE A 19 -24.35 -3.28 14.42
N ASP A 20 -24.32 -2.21 13.62
CA ASP A 20 -24.78 -2.27 12.24
C ASP A 20 -23.56 -2.48 11.32
N SER A 21 -23.37 -3.73 10.90
CA SER A 21 -22.40 -4.09 9.87
C SER A 21 -22.90 -3.59 8.51
N ILE A 22 -22.22 -2.61 7.91
CA ILE A 22 -22.48 -2.24 6.52
C ILE A 22 -21.72 -3.24 5.63
N SER A 23 -22.42 -4.27 5.18
CA SER A 23 -21.96 -5.21 4.15
C SER A 23 -22.09 -4.54 2.78
N THR A 24 -21.00 -4.46 2.02
CA THR A 24 -21.05 -4.13 0.58
C THR A 24 -20.63 -5.37 -0.20
N THR A 25 -21.61 -6.06 -0.80
CA THR A 25 -21.39 -7.24 -1.64
C THR A 25 -21.40 -6.82 -3.11
N PHE A 26 -20.34 -7.12 -3.85
CA PHE A 26 -20.31 -6.99 -5.31
C PHE A 26 -20.54 -8.37 -5.95
N PHE A 27 -21.57 -8.48 -6.79
CA PHE A 27 -21.83 -9.64 -7.64
C PHE A 27 -21.39 -9.35 -9.07
N ALA A 28 -20.70 -10.30 -9.71
CA ALA A 28 -20.61 -10.37 -11.16
C ALA A 28 -20.54 -11.84 -11.58
N ASN A 29 -21.46 -12.21 -12.49
CA ASN A 29 -21.73 -13.56 -12.96
C ASN A 29 -20.92 -13.90 -14.23
N SER A 30 -20.90 -15.20 -14.50
CA SER A 30 -20.76 -15.93 -15.77
C SER A 30 -19.41 -16.07 -16.49
N GLU A 31 -19.03 -17.35 -16.56
CA GLU A 31 -18.61 -18.15 -17.73
C GLU A 31 -17.14 -18.51 -17.97
N ILE A 32 -17.04 -19.76 -18.43
CA ILE A 32 -15.97 -20.74 -18.25
C ILE A 32 -15.04 -20.72 -19.46
N THR A 33 -13.74 -20.80 -19.23
CA THR A 33 -12.84 -21.50 -20.18
C THR A 33 -11.71 -22.17 -19.42
N LYS A 34 -11.64 -23.51 -19.48
CA LYS A 34 -10.57 -24.32 -18.89
C LYS A 34 -9.28 -24.07 -19.67
N PHE A 35 -8.20 -23.71 -19.00
CA PHE A 35 -6.84 -23.80 -19.54
C PHE A 35 -5.92 -24.52 -18.54
N THR A 36 -5.35 -25.63 -19.00
CA THR A 36 -4.44 -26.50 -18.27
C THR A 36 -3.04 -25.88 -18.19
N PHE A 37 -2.44 -25.89 -16.99
CA PHE A 37 -1.08 -25.42 -16.74
C PHE A 37 -0.05 -26.45 -17.23
N SER A 38 0.46 -26.26 -18.44
CA SER A 38 1.74 -26.85 -18.86
C SER A 38 2.45 -25.87 -19.79
N ASN A 39 3.38 -25.08 -19.21
CA ASN A 39 4.57 -24.46 -19.84
C ASN A 39 5.00 -23.11 -19.22
N LEU A 40 5.01 -22.98 -17.89
CA LEU A 40 5.70 -21.86 -17.21
C LEU A 40 7.21 -22.09 -17.03
N ARG A 41 7.90 -22.53 -18.08
CA ARG A 41 9.36 -22.42 -18.17
C ARG A 41 9.69 -21.56 -19.38
N LYS A 42 10.21 -20.36 -19.10
CA LYS A 42 10.72 -19.32 -20.02
C LYS A 42 9.70 -18.26 -20.46
N VAL A 43 9.29 -17.40 -19.52
CA VAL A 43 8.99 -16.01 -19.89
C VAL A 43 10.27 -15.21 -19.63
N LYS A 44 11.07 -14.97 -20.67
CA LYS A 44 12.08 -13.90 -20.65
C LYS A 44 11.30 -12.58 -20.64
N MET A 45 11.23 -11.92 -19.50
CA MET A 45 10.82 -10.51 -19.48
C MET A 45 11.96 -9.72 -20.13
N SER A 46 11.81 -9.33 -21.40
CA SER A 46 12.62 -8.27 -21.98
C SER A 46 12.11 -6.94 -21.43
N THR A 47 12.44 -6.65 -20.17
CA THR A 47 12.36 -5.30 -19.67
C THR A 47 13.46 -4.52 -20.40
N GLY A 48 13.13 -3.50 -21.17
CA GLY A 48 14.11 -2.52 -21.69
C GLY A 48 14.78 -1.68 -20.59
N ILE A 49 14.87 -2.23 -19.38
CA ILE A 49 15.57 -1.69 -18.24
C ILE A 49 17.00 -2.21 -18.36
N PRO A 50 18.01 -1.33 -18.54
CA PRO A 50 19.40 -1.72 -18.55
C PRO A 50 19.71 -2.60 -17.32
N SER A 51 20.37 -3.73 -17.54
CA SER A 51 20.80 -4.62 -16.44
C SER A 51 21.85 -3.98 -15.53
N ASN A 52 22.42 -2.85 -15.96
CA ASN A 52 23.47 -2.12 -15.27
C ASN A 52 22.93 -0.76 -14.75
N PRO A 53 22.96 -0.50 -13.43
CA PRO A 53 22.55 0.77 -12.84
C PRO A 53 23.26 1.99 -13.44
N VAL A 54 24.50 1.82 -13.92
CA VAL A 54 25.29 2.89 -14.55
C VAL A 54 24.73 3.27 -15.91
N GLU A 55 24.29 2.29 -16.71
CA GLU A 55 23.69 2.55 -18.02
C GLU A 55 22.35 3.28 -17.89
N LEU A 56 21.55 2.92 -16.87
CA LEU A 56 20.32 3.63 -16.55
C LEU A 56 20.61 5.07 -16.10
N TRP A 57 21.62 5.25 -15.26
CA TRP A 57 22.02 6.57 -14.75
C TRP A 57 22.52 7.50 -15.86
N ASN A 58 23.38 6.99 -16.75
CA ASN A 58 23.97 7.77 -17.84
C ASN A 58 22.94 8.19 -18.90
N GLN A 59 21.73 7.64 -18.89
CA GLN A 59 20.61 8.09 -19.74
C GLN A 59 19.94 9.37 -19.24
N ILE A 60 20.33 9.90 -18.08
CA ILE A 60 19.77 11.13 -17.51
C ILE A 60 20.63 12.32 -17.96
N PRO A 61 20.26 13.04 -19.04
CA PRO A 61 21.17 13.95 -19.76
C PRO A 61 21.63 15.18 -18.95
N LYS A 62 21.04 15.40 -17.76
CA LYS A 62 21.33 16.54 -16.89
C LYS A 62 22.54 16.32 -15.98
N TRP A 63 23.06 15.09 -15.85
CA TRP A 63 24.01 14.74 -14.77
C TRP A 63 25.26 14.00 -15.23
N LYS A 64 26.27 13.95 -14.34
CA LYS A 64 27.57 13.28 -14.57
C LYS A 64 27.37 11.82 -14.99
N SER A 65 28.09 11.42 -16.04
CA SER A 65 28.22 10.03 -16.44
C SER A 65 29.30 9.33 -15.62
N PHE A 66 29.09 8.07 -15.29
CA PHE A 66 30.06 7.22 -14.60
C PHE A 66 30.43 6.01 -15.46
N GLU A 67 31.65 5.49 -15.30
CA GLU A 67 32.13 4.33 -16.08
C GLU A 67 31.71 3.01 -15.43
N ASN A 68 31.57 2.99 -14.10
CA ASN A 68 31.23 1.81 -13.34
C ASN A 68 30.44 2.14 -12.07
N TYR A 69 29.84 1.10 -11.47
CA TYR A 69 28.98 1.24 -10.30
C TYR A 69 29.72 1.82 -9.10
N HIS A 70 31.01 1.50 -8.93
CA HIS A 70 31.80 2.01 -7.81
C HIS A 70 31.98 3.53 -7.88
N GLN A 71 32.20 4.10 -9.07
CA GLN A 71 32.26 5.55 -9.25
C GLN A 71 30.91 6.22 -8.94
N LEU A 72 29.80 5.64 -9.41
CA LEU A 72 28.45 6.14 -9.12
C LEU A 72 28.15 6.07 -7.61
N TRP A 73 28.43 4.93 -6.97
CA TRP A 73 28.24 4.74 -5.54
C TRP A 73 29.04 5.77 -4.74
N LYS A 74 30.34 5.90 -5.02
CA LYS A 74 31.22 6.86 -4.33
C LYS A 74 30.69 8.29 -4.47
N TRP A 75 30.29 8.67 -5.68
CA TRP A 75 29.70 9.98 -5.91
C TRP A 75 28.38 10.17 -5.14
N SER A 76 27.51 9.16 -5.11
CA SER A 76 26.21 9.23 -4.42
C SER A 76 26.33 9.41 -2.91
N THR A 77 27.37 8.84 -2.30
CA THR A 77 27.65 8.99 -0.87
C THR A 77 28.38 10.29 -0.55
N ASP A 78 29.23 10.76 -1.45
CA ASP A 78 29.98 12.01 -1.29
C ASP A 78 29.10 13.24 -1.60
N ASN A 79 28.02 13.09 -2.40
CA ASN A 79 27.15 14.18 -2.89
C ASN A 79 25.66 13.84 -2.69
N ILE A 80 25.26 13.57 -1.45
CA ILE A 80 23.92 13.06 -1.09
C ILE A 80 22.79 13.93 -1.65
N SER A 81 22.85 15.25 -1.48
CA SER A 81 21.81 16.18 -1.95
C SER A 81 21.64 16.14 -3.46
N ASP A 82 22.76 16.16 -4.21
CA ASP A 82 22.73 16.15 -5.67
C ASP A 82 22.23 14.81 -6.21
N PHE A 83 22.64 13.71 -5.59
CA PHE A 83 22.16 12.38 -5.94
C PHE A 83 20.64 12.27 -5.77
N TRP A 84 20.11 12.67 -4.62
CA TRP A 84 18.67 12.55 -4.35
C TRP A 84 17.83 13.58 -5.10
N ALA A 85 18.34 14.78 -5.40
CA ALA A 85 17.73 15.70 -6.37
C ALA A 85 17.64 15.07 -7.77
N THR A 86 18.70 14.38 -8.19
CA THR A 86 18.73 13.68 -9.48
C THR A 86 17.68 12.57 -9.53
N VAL A 87 17.59 11.75 -8.47
CA VAL A 87 16.57 10.69 -8.37
C VAL A 87 15.16 11.27 -8.44
N TRP A 88 14.90 12.36 -7.71
CA TRP A 88 13.61 13.06 -7.74
C TRP A 88 13.20 13.48 -9.15
N ASP A 89 14.11 14.12 -9.89
CA ASP A 89 13.90 14.55 -11.28
C ASP A 89 13.69 13.34 -12.21
N TYR A 90 14.49 12.29 -12.04
CA TYR A 90 14.46 11.10 -12.88
C TYR A 90 13.16 10.32 -12.78
N VAL A 91 12.70 10.05 -11.55
CA VAL A 91 11.44 9.32 -11.32
C VAL A 91 10.21 10.21 -11.54
N LYS A 92 10.41 11.51 -11.81
CA LYS A 92 9.38 12.50 -12.09
C LYS A 92 8.34 12.57 -10.98
N ILE A 93 8.80 12.74 -9.74
CA ILE A 93 7.92 12.84 -8.57
C ILE A 93 6.86 13.92 -8.83
N ILE A 94 5.58 13.52 -8.70
CA ILE A 94 4.46 14.44 -8.75
C ILE A 94 4.32 15.09 -7.37
N HIS A 95 4.37 16.41 -7.34
CA HIS A 95 4.25 17.22 -6.14
C HIS A 95 3.38 18.46 -6.39
N SER A 96 2.78 18.96 -5.30
CA SER A 96 1.98 20.20 -5.27
C SER A 96 2.79 21.42 -4.80
N ALA A 97 3.89 21.20 -4.09
CA ALA A 97 4.88 22.20 -3.75
C ALA A 97 6.29 21.60 -3.92
N PRO A 98 7.25 22.35 -4.49
CA PRO A 98 8.63 21.88 -4.67
C PRO A 98 9.36 21.75 -3.33
N TYR A 99 10.47 21.02 -3.31
CA TYR A 99 11.40 21.08 -2.18
C TYR A 99 12.24 22.36 -2.24
N GLU A 100 12.63 22.87 -1.07
CA GLU A 100 13.59 23.96 -0.90
C GLU A 100 15.00 23.40 -0.66
N GLN A 101 15.08 22.29 0.08
CA GLN A 101 16.34 21.59 0.38
C GLN A 101 16.11 20.08 0.44
N VAL A 102 17.02 19.32 -0.18
CA VAL A 102 16.95 17.84 -0.26
C VAL A 102 17.22 17.17 1.06
N VAL A 103 18.31 17.52 1.76
CA VAL A 103 18.61 17.00 3.09
C VAL A 103 19.39 18.05 3.88
N ASP A 104 19.13 18.12 5.18
CA ASP A 104 19.91 18.95 6.10
C ASP A 104 21.23 18.27 6.51
N SER A 105 22.23 19.09 6.88
CA SER A 105 23.52 18.58 7.37
C SER A 105 23.46 18.38 8.89
N LYS A 106 22.62 17.44 9.34
CA LYS A 106 22.49 17.10 10.75
C LYS A 106 23.43 15.97 11.18
N PRO A 107 23.89 15.97 12.44
CA PRO A 107 24.64 14.85 13.00
C PRO A 107 23.77 13.59 13.08
N MET A 108 24.41 12.42 13.06
CA MET A 108 23.75 11.10 13.02
C MET A 108 22.78 10.83 14.17
N ASN A 109 22.96 11.50 15.31
CA ASN A 109 22.05 11.38 16.47
C ASN A 109 20.75 12.17 16.32
N GLN A 110 20.53 12.84 15.18
CA GLN A 110 19.30 13.55 14.85
C GLN A 110 18.69 12.99 13.57
N ILE A 111 17.38 13.12 13.44
CA ILE A 111 16.66 12.72 12.22
C ILE A 111 16.74 13.90 11.23
N PRO A 112 17.42 13.73 10.08
CA PRO A 112 17.50 14.77 9.07
C PRO A 112 16.14 14.99 8.39
N ALA A 113 15.82 16.24 8.09
CA ALA A 113 14.66 16.57 7.29
C ALA A 113 14.97 16.35 5.80
N TRP A 114 14.24 15.43 5.17
CA TRP A 114 14.36 15.16 3.74
C TRP A 114 13.31 15.92 2.94
N PHE A 115 13.73 16.51 1.82
CA PHE A 115 12.91 17.26 0.86
C PHE A 115 12.02 18.31 1.55
N SER A 116 12.61 19.07 2.47
CA SER A 116 11.92 20.15 3.17
C SER A 116 11.27 21.13 2.19
N GLY A 117 10.09 21.65 2.53
CA GLY A 117 9.25 22.46 1.65
C GLY A 117 8.31 21.65 0.74
N ALA A 118 8.70 20.43 0.32
CA ALA A 118 7.91 19.65 -0.62
C ALA A 118 6.57 19.18 -0.04
N LYS A 119 5.55 19.18 -0.89
CA LYS A 119 4.23 18.59 -0.58
C LYS A 119 3.82 17.64 -1.69
N LEU A 120 3.76 16.36 -1.39
CA LEU A 120 3.36 15.31 -2.33
C LEU A 120 2.33 14.36 -1.69
N ASN A 121 1.71 13.52 -2.53
CA ASN A 121 0.91 12.40 -2.06
C ASN A 121 1.46 11.08 -2.61
N PHE A 122 1.68 10.11 -1.72
CA PHE A 122 2.22 8.79 -2.08
C PHE A 122 1.30 8.03 -3.04
N ALA A 123 -0.01 7.99 -2.77
CA ALA A 123 -0.96 7.30 -3.62
C ALA A 123 -1.09 7.96 -5.01
N GLN A 124 -0.97 9.30 -5.10
CA GLN A 124 -0.96 10.01 -6.38
C GLN A 124 0.20 9.56 -7.28
N ASN A 125 1.40 9.40 -6.70
CA ASN A 125 2.58 8.97 -7.44
C ASN A 125 2.45 7.49 -7.90
N LEU A 126 1.90 6.62 -7.05
CA LEU A 126 1.69 5.21 -7.42
C LEU A 126 0.54 4.97 -8.41
N LEU A 127 -0.47 5.83 -8.41
CA LEU A 127 -1.67 5.70 -9.25
C LEU A 127 -1.68 6.66 -10.45
N GLN A 128 -0.48 7.06 -10.91
CA GLN A 128 -0.34 7.90 -12.10
C GLN A 128 -0.84 7.16 -13.36
N CYS A 129 -0.50 5.87 -13.48
CA CYS A 129 -1.00 5.04 -14.56
C CYS A 129 -2.49 4.71 -14.33
N ARG A 130 -3.31 4.91 -15.37
CA ARG A 130 -4.75 4.67 -15.37
C ARG A 130 -5.20 3.87 -16.59
N ASP A 131 -4.31 3.03 -17.09
CA ASP A 131 -4.53 2.22 -18.29
C ASP A 131 -5.42 1.02 -17.94
N GLU A 132 -6.50 0.83 -18.71
CA GLU A 132 -7.43 -0.28 -18.58
C GLU A 132 -6.85 -1.62 -19.06
N ASN A 133 -5.91 -1.58 -20.00
CA ASN A 133 -5.30 -2.76 -20.61
C ASN A 133 -4.05 -3.22 -19.86
N LYS A 134 -3.49 -2.37 -18.99
CA LYS A 134 -2.31 -2.68 -18.18
C LYS A 134 -2.72 -3.25 -16.83
N THR A 135 -2.24 -4.46 -16.52
CA THR A 135 -2.47 -5.09 -15.21
C THR A 135 -1.64 -4.41 -14.12
N ALA A 136 -2.28 -4.00 -13.03
CA ALA A 136 -1.64 -3.46 -11.83
C ALA A 136 -1.42 -4.54 -10.75
N ILE A 137 -2.42 -5.38 -10.51
CA ILE A 137 -2.38 -6.42 -9.48
C ILE A 137 -2.73 -7.76 -10.10
N ILE A 138 -1.91 -8.78 -9.80
CA ILE A 138 -2.22 -10.18 -10.03
C ILE A 138 -2.36 -10.83 -8.66
N SER A 139 -3.59 -11.18 -8.29
CA SER A 139 -3.91 -11.84 -7.03
C SER A 139 -3.99 -13.34 -7.24
N VAL A 140 -3.21 -14.07 -6.47
CA VAL A 140 -3.23 -15.54 -6.43
C VAL A 140 -3.44 -16.00 -5.00
N GLY A 141 -4.09 -17.15 -4.82
CA GLY A 141 -4.32 -17.74 -3.51
C GLY A 141 -4.78 -19.18 -3.63
N GLU A 142 -4.65 -19.93 -2.53
CA GLU A 142 -5.03 -21.34 -2.49
C GLU A 142 -6.51 -21.54 -2.83
N GLY A 143 -6.78 -22.46 -3.76
CA GLY A 143 -8.14 -22.78 -4.20
C GLY A 143 -8.88 -21.64 -4.91
N ARG A 144 -8.17 -20.57 -5.33
CA ARG A 144 -8.77 -19.41 -6.02
C ARG A 144 -8.27 -19.31 -7.45
N ILE A 145 -9.19 -18.91 -8.32
CA ILE A 145 -8.84 -18.50 -9.68
C ILE A 145 -8.03 -17.20 -9.58
N PRO A 146 -6.85 -17.11 -10.24
CA PRO A 146 -6.09 -15.87 -10.27
C PRO A 146 -6.93 -14.69 -10.77
N LYS A 147 -6.93 -13.59 -10.02
CA LYS A 147 -7.64 -12.36 -10.39
C LYS A 147 -6.64 -11.33 -10.86
N LYS A 148 -6.93 -10.68 -11.99
CA LYS A 148 -6.19 -9.50 -12.46
C LYS A 148 -7.01 -8.25 -12.21
N ILE A 149 -6.35 -7.16 -11.84
CA ILE A 149 -6.96 -5.83 -11.69
C ILE A 149 -6.12 -4.88 -12.55
N SER A 150 -6.77 -4.14 -13.45
CA SER A 150 -6.11 -3.14 -14.27
C SER A 150 -5.68 -1.91 -13.44
N TYR A 151 -4.81 -1.06 -13.99
CA TYR A 151 -4.49 0.22 -13.36
C TYR A 151 -5.71 1.13 -13.25
N CYS A 152 -6.58 1.13 -14.28
CA CYS A 152 -7.85 1.87 -14.27
C CYS A 152 -8.77 1.38 -13.12
N ASP A 153 -9.01 0.06 -13.03
CA ASP A 153 -9.86 -0.51 -11.99
C ASP A 153 -9.30 -0.29 -10.57
N LEU A 154 -7.98 -0.36 -10.42
CA LEU A 154 -7.33 -0.09 -9.14
C LEU A 154 -7.55 1.37 -8.73
N TYR A 155 -7.39 2.32 -9.66
CA TYR A 155 -7.63 3.73 -9.41
C TYR A 155 -9.08 3.98 -8.96
N ASP A 156 -10.05 3.39 -9.65
CA ASP A 156 -11.47 3.57 -9.31
C ASP A 156 -11.86 2.94 -7.98
N GLN A 157 -11.33 1.75 -7.67
CA GLN A 157 -11.54 1.12 -6.36
C GLN A 157 -10.92 1.95 -5.24
N VAL A 158 -9.71 2.48 -5.43
CA VAL A 158 -9.06 3.38 -4.45
C VAL A 158 -9.87 4.67 -4.27
N ARG A 159 -10.33 5.28 -5.36
CA ARG A 159 -11.16 6.49 -5.35
C ARG A 159 -12.45 6.27 -4.56
N SER A 160 -13.14 5.15 -4.84
CA SER A 160 -14.39 4.79 -4.17
C SER A 160 -14.17 4.53 -2.67
N MET A 161 -13.14 3.76 -2.32
CA MET A 161 -12.79 3.48 -0.92
C MET A 161 -12.42 4.77 -0.16
N ALA A 162 -11.64 5.66 -0.77
CA ALA A 162 -11.29 6.96 -0.18
C ALA A 162 -12.52 7.85 0.06
N ALA A 163 -13.48 7.86 -0.87
CA ALA A 163 -14.75 8.57 -0.70
C ALA A 163 -15.59 7.98 0.45
N ALA A 164 -15.67 6.64 0.54
CA ALA A 164 -16.34 5.96 1.63
C ALA A 164 -15.70 6.29 3.00
N MET A 165 -14.37 6.23 3.09
CA MET A 165 -13.61 6.62 4.28
C MET A 165 -13.88 8.06 4.73
N ARG A 166 -13.93 9.03 3.79
CA ARG A 166 -14.31 10.41 4.12
C ARG A 166 -15.75 10.51 4.61
N LYS A 167 -16.69 9.81 3.97
CA LYS A 167 -18.11 9.81 4.34
C LYS A 167 -18.35 9.31 5.76
N VAL A 168 -17.61 8.28 6.19
CA VAL A 168 -17.66 7.75 7.57
C VAL A 168 -16.80 8.55 8.56
N GLY A 169 -16.18 9.64 8.10
CA GLY A 169 -15.55 10.65 8.94
C GLY A 169 -14.05 10.48 9.18
N VAL A 170 -13.32 9.73 8.33
CA VAL A 170 -11.84 9.74 8.33
C VAL A 170 -11.34 11.13 7.94
N LYS A 171 -10.41 11.65 8.73
CA LYS A 171 -9.72 12.93 8.50
C LYS A 171 -8.22 12.72 8.32
N LYS A 172 -7.54 13.75 7.81
CA LYS A 172 -6.08 13.81 7.77
C LYS A 172 -5.50 13.49 9.17
N ASN A 173 -4.44 12.69 9.20
CA ASN A 173 -3.75 12.20 10.39
C ASN A 173 -4.55 11.23 11.28
N ASP A 174 -5.78 10.83 10.90
CA ASP A 174 -6.43 9.69 11.57
C ASP A 174 -5.66 8.41 11.27
N ARG A 175 -5.53 7.54 12.27
CA ARG A 175 -4.85 6.25 12.13
C ARG A 175 -5.87 5.18 11.80
N ILE A 176 -5.56 4.38 10.79
CA ILE A 176 -6.36 3.26 10.31
C ILE A 176 -5.52 2.01 10.52
N SER A 177 -6.04 1.10 11.34
CA SER A 177 -5.44 -0.22 11.52
C SER A 177 -6.05 -1.23 10.54
N ALA A 178 -5.29 -2.25 10.18
CA ALA A 178 -5.78 -3.36 9.37
C ALA A 178 -5.26 -4.70 9.89
N TYR A 179 -6.18 -5.62 10.17
CA TYR A 179 -5.90 -7.01 10.51
C TYR A 179 -6.37 -7.89 9.34
N ILE A 180 -5.59 -7.85 8.26
CA ILE A 180 -5.99 -8.28 6.92
C ILE A 180 -4.91 -9.13 6.26
N SER A 181 -5.33 -10.12 5.47
CA SER A 181 -4.44 -10.98 4.67
C SER A 181 -3.82 -10.22 3.50
N ASN A 182 -2.79 -10.81 2.88
CA ASN A 182 -2.26 -10.33 1.60
C ASN A 182 -3.30 -10.52 0.47
N CYS A 183 -4.11 -9.51 0.23
CA CYS A 183 -5.13 -9.49 -0.81
C CYS A 183 -5.23 -8.09 -1.46
N PRO A 184 -5.84 -7.97 -2.66
CA PRO A 184 -5.97 -6.69 -3.34
C PRO A 184 -6.66 -5.61 -2.51
N GLU A 185 -7.62 -6.00 -1.68
CA GLU A 185 -8.36 -5.11 -0.79
C GLU A 185 -7.43 -4.42 0.22
N ALA A 186 -6.36 -5.09 0.68
CA ALA A 186 -5.37 -4.49 1.55
C ALA A 186 -4.60 -3.37 0.85
N VAL A 187 -4.23 -3.58 -0.43
CA VAL A 187 -3.58 -2.55 -1.26
C VAL A 187 -4.52 -1.38 -1.51
N ILE A 188 -5.78 -1.67 -1.86
CA ILE A 188 -6.81 -0.66 -2.11
C ILE A 188 -7.05 0.20 -0.85
N ALA A 189 -7.22 -0.44 0.32
CA ALA A 189 -7.46 0.27 1.57
C ALA A 189 -6.25 1.10 2.02
N MET A 190 -5.03 0.59 1.83
CA MET A 190 -3.80 1.31 2.15
C MET A 190 -3.61 2.54 1.23
N LEU A 191 -3.78 2.37 -0.08
CA LEU A 191 -3.69 3.48 -1.03
C LEU A 191 -4.80 4.52 -0.82
N ALA A 192 -6.02 4.07 -0.51
CA ALA A 192 -7.13 4.97 -0.17
C ALA A 192 -6.81 5.79 1.09
N SER A 193 -6.28 5.15 2.13
CA SER A 193 -5.83 5.82 3.36
C SER A 193 -4.76 6.87 3.07
N ALA A 194 -3.72 6.50 2.30
CA ALA A 194 -2.65 7.42 1.92
C ALA A 194 -3.16 8.59 1.06
N SER A 195 -4.11 8.36 0.16
CA SER A 195 -4.70 9.40 -0.71
C SER A 195 -5.43 10.51 0.07
N ILE A 196 -5.94 10.19 1.26
CA ILE A 196 -6.65 11.13 2.14
C ILE A 196 -5.82 11.58 3.33
N CYS A 197 -4.51 11.32 3.30
CA CYS A 197 -3.55 11.65 4.35
C CYS A 197 -3.90 11.00 5.71
N ALA A 198 -4.56 9.85 5.71
CA ALA A 198 -4.68 8.99 6.89
C ALA A 198 -3.41 8.14 7.05
N ILE A 199 -3.14 7.70 8.28
CA ILE A 199 -1.96 6.91 8.63
C ILE A 199 -2.38 5.44 8.65
N TRP A 200 -1.81 4.63 7.76
CA TRP A 200 -2.09 3.20 7.68
C TRP A 200 -1.12 2.39 8.57
N SER A 201 -1.65 1.41 9.29
CA SER A 201 -0.87 0.41 10.02
C SER A 201 -1.55 -0.95 9.89
N SER A 202 -0.78 -2.02 9.66
CA SER A 202 -1.34 -3.34 9.44
C SER A 202 -0.64 -4.43 10.23
N ALA A 203 -1.37 -5.48 10.57
CA ALA A 203 -0.87 -6.73 11.13
C ALA A 203 -1.48 -7.91 10.37
N SER A 204 -0.69 -8.97 10.14
CA SER A 204 -1.18 -10.19 9.50
C SER A 204 -2.21 -10.89 10.40
N PRO A 205 -3.28 -11.51 9.85
CA PRO A 205 -4.22 -12.38 10.58
C PRO A 205 -3.56 -13.55 11.33
N ASP A 206 -2.31 -13.87 11.00
CA ASP A 206 -1.52 -14.91 11.69
C ASP A 206 -1.11 -14.47 13.10
N PHE A 207 -1.07 -13.16 13.38
CA PHE A 207 -0.72 -12.66 14.69
C PHE A 207 -1.74 -13.10 15.75
N GLY A 208 -1.24 -13.48 16.91
CA GLY A 208 -2.05 -13.68 18.11
C GLY A 208 -2.65 -12.37 18.60
N VAL A 209 -3.74 -12.46 19.36
CA VAL A 209 -4.48 -11.31 19.88
C VAL A 209 -3.58 -10.35 20.67
N SER A 210 -2.71 -10.86 21.55
CA SER A 210 -1.77 -10.05 22.34
C SER A 210 -0.87 -9.19 21.45
N GLY A 211 -0.22 -9.81 20.46
CA GLY A 211 0.69 -9.12 19.55
C GLY A 211 0.00 -8.04 18.69
N VAL A 212 -1.28 -8.21 18.37
CA VAL A 212 -2.06 -7.18 17.68
C VAL A 212 -2.40 -6.03 18.63
N LEU A 213 -2.84 -6.35 19.85
CA LEU A 213 -3.19 -5.35 20.86
C LEU A 213 -2.00 -4.47 21.24
N ASP A 214 -0.82 -5.06 21.42
CA ASP A 214 0.40 -4.34 21.77
C ASP A 214 0.78 -3.30 20.70
N ARG A 215 0.49 -3.58 19.43
CA ARG A 215 0.75 -2.65 18.31
C ARG A 215 -0.34 -1.60 18.19
N PHE A 216 -1.61 -2.02 18.19
CA PHE A 216 -2.72 -1.11 17.91
C PHE A 216 -3.02 -0.17 19.08
N SER A 217 -2.75 -0.59 20.32
CA SER A 217 -2.97 0.26 21.51
C SER A 217 -2.05 1.48 21.56
N GLN A 218 -0.86 1.37 20.99
CA GLN A 218 0.09 2.48 20.90
C GLN A 218 -0.39 3.57 19.92
N ILE A 219 -1.02 3.16 18.81
CA ILE A 219 -1.44 4.09 17.76
C ILE A 219 -2.90 4.54 17.88
N ARG A 220 -3.73 3.87 18.70
CA ARG A 220 -5.14 4.21 18.94
C ARG A 220 -5.88 4.51 17.63
N PRO A 221 -6.05 3.50 16.76
CA PRO A 221 -6.66 3.68 15.46
C PRO A 221 -8.11 4.12 15.62
N LYS A 222 -8.60 4.88 14.65
CA LYS A 222 -10.01 5.29 14.60
C LYS A 222 -10.87 4.22 13.93
N PHE A 223 -10.26 3.50 12.99
CA PHE A 223 -10.90 2.47 12.19
C PHE A 223 -10.03 1.22 12.08
N LEU A 224 -10.69 0.07 12.02
CA LEU A 224 -10.07 -1.23 11.77
C LEU A 224 -10.68 -1.88 10.52
N PHE A 225 -9.81 -2.23 9.56
CA PHE A 225 -10.11 -3.16 8.48
C PHE A 225 -9.78 -4.58 8.93
N SER A 226 -10.58 -5.58 8.58
CA SER A 226 -10.20 -6.98 8.83
C SER A 226 -10.76 -7.95 7.81
N THR A 227 -10.05 -9.05 7.63
CA THR A 227 -10.56 -10.24 6.91
C THR A 227 -11.46 -11.08 7.82
N ASN A 228 -12.41 -11.78 7.24
CA ASN A 228 -13.26 -12.74 7.95
C ASN A 228 -12.56 -14.09 8.17
N SER A 229 -11.88 -14.60 7.13
CA SER A 229 -11.13 -15.85 7.20
C SER A 229 -9.90 -15.81 6.29
N VAL A 230 -9.02 -16.78 6.46
CA VAL A 230 -7.82 -17.00 5.63
C VAL A 230 -7.76 -18.47 5.25
N VAL A 231 -7.36 -18.77 4.01
CA VAL A 231 -7.04 -20.14 3.61
C VAL A 231 -5.52 -20.28 3.59
N TYR A 232 -5.00 -21.24 4.35
CA TYR A 232 -3.57 -21.52 4.44
C TYR A 232 -3.32 -23.02 4.58
N ASN A 233 -2.45 -23.55 3.73
CA ASN A 233 -2.16 -24.99 3.65
C ASN A 233 -3.44 -25.85 3.53
N GLY A 234 -4.38 -25.41 2.69
CA GLY A 234 -5.69 -26.04 2.48
C GLY A 234 -6.70 -25.86 3.62
N ASN A 235 -6.31 -25.25 4.74
CA ASN A 235 -7.18 -25.07 5.91
C ASN A 235 -7.82 -23.69 5.90
N ASN A 236 -9.14 -23.63 6.14
CA ASN A 236 -9.85 -22.37 6.33
C ASN A 236 -9.81 -21.97 7.82
N ILE A 237 -9.11 -20.88 8.11
CA ILE A 237 -8.89 -20.34 9.45
C ILE A 237 -9.86 -19.18 9.65
N ASP A 238 -10.80 -19.32 10.59
CA ASP A 238 -11.73 -18.25 10.98
C ASP A 238 -11.02 -17.19 11.84
N ILE A 239 -11.09 -15.93 11.42
CA ILE A 239 -10.45 -14.78 12.08
C ILE A 239 -11.43 -14.03 12.98
N LEU A 240 -12.75 -14.20 12.79
CA LEU A 240 -13.78 -13.49 13.55
C LEU A 240 -13.68 -13.69 15.07
N PRO A 241 -13.34 -14.88 15.62
CA PRO A 241 -13.18 -15.04 17.07
C PRO A 241 -12.07 -14.16 17.64
N LYS A 242 -10.89 -14.12 16.98
CA LYS A 242 -9.78 -13.24 17.39
C LYS A 242 -10.17 -11.78 17.26
N LEU A 243 -10.82 -11.42 16.15
CA LEU A 243 -11.25 -10.06 15.85
C LEU A 243 -12.21 -9.51 16.90
N LYS A 244 -13.18 -10.32 17.37
CA LYS A 244 -14.10 -9.94 18.45
C LYS A 244 -13.36 -9.54 19.73
N ILE A 245 -12.31 -10.28 20.09
CA ILE A 245 -11.49 -9.96 21.27
C ILE A 245 -10.73 -8.65 21.05
N ILE A 246 -10.12 -8.47 19.88
CA ILE A 246 -9.36 -7.26 19.53
C ILE A 246 -10.26 -6.02 19.60
N VAL A 247 -11.42 -6.04 18.94
CA VAL A 247 -12.37 -4.93 18.94
C VAL A 247 -12.97 -4.71 20.34
N GLY A 248 -13.25 -5.78 21.08
CA GLY A 248 -13.80 -5.71 22.43
C GLY A 248 -12.90 -5.00 23.45
N LYS A 249 -11.58 -5.08 23.28
CA LYS A 249 -10.60 -4.38 24.14
C LYS A 249 -10.40 -2.90 23.80
N ARG A 250 -11.09 -2.38 22.77
CA ARG A 250 -11.09 -0.95 22.39
C ARG A 250 -9.69 -0.36 22.22
N VAL A 251 -8.88 -1.04 21.40
CA VAL A 251 -7.56 -0.57 20.97
C VAL A 251 -7.62 0.76 20.24
#